data_AF-A0A926H053-F1
#
_entry.id   AF-A0A926H053-F1
#
_cell.length_a   1.000
_cell.length_b   1.000
_cell.length_c   1.000
_cell.angle_alpha   90.00
_cell.angle_beta   90.00
_cell.angle_gamma   90.00
#
_symmetry.space_group_name_H-M   'P 1'
#
loop_
_entity.id
_entity.type
_entity.pdbx_description
1 polymer ?
#
loop_
_entity_poly.entity_id
_entity_poly.type
_entity_poly.pdbx_seq_one_letter_code
_entity_poly.pdbx_strand_id
1 'polypeptide(L)'
;NGRVTFPQLLETKDFSHFSVSTLNGAEVQNKGMALFPRKINGKYAMLSRQDGENIYLMYSDDLYFWQSKELIAKPTYHWEYVQLGNCGSPIETEAGWLVLTHGVGPMRKYAIGAFLLDLNDPAVVIGRTKEPLLSPDENEREGYVPNVVYSCGGLINGDQLIIPYAMSDHASSFATVNIHELLAELSGKPQAVAAPAPEVAG
;
A
#
# COMPACT_ATOMS: atom_id res chain seq x y z
N ASN A 1 -15.10 -25.17 -15.62
CA ASN A 1 -13.73 -24.62 -15.73
C ASN A 1 -13.53 -23.60 -14.60
N GLY A 2 -13.34 -23.96 -13.33
CA GLY A 2 -12.55 -25.06 -12.77
C GLY A 2 -11.30 -24.58 -12.01
N ARG A 3 -11.17 -23.28 -11.70
CA ARG A 3 -10.13 -22.78 -10.78
C ARG A 3 -10.78 -21.90 -9.72
N VAL A 4 -11.17 -22.51 -8.61
CA VAL A 4 -11.46 -21.78 -7.38
C VAL A 4 -10.11 -21.42 -6.76
N THR A 5 -9.85 -20.13 -6.57
CA THR A 5 -8.64 -19.65 -5.90
C THR A 5 -8.96 -19.49 -4.41
N PHE A 6 -8.12 -20.08 -3.55
CA PHE A 6 -8.26 -19.99 -2.09
C PHE A 6 -7.13 -19.13 -1.54
N PRO A 7 -7.38 -17.87 -1.15
CA PRO A 7 -6.35 -17.06 -0.51
C PRO A 7 -5.86 -17.70 0.79
N GLN A 8 -4.55 -17.73 0.97
CA GLN A 8 -3.89 -18.28 2.16
C GLN A 8 -3.22 -17.15 2.95
N LEU A 9 -3.30 -17.23 4.26
CA LEU A 9 -2.54 -16.43 5.21
C LEU A 9 -1.43 -17.31 5.81
N LEU A 10 -0.19 -16.81 5.76
CA LEU A 10 0.95 -17.44 6.40
C LEU A 10 1.34 -16.61 7.62
N GLU A 11 1.44 -17.25 8.78
CA GLU A 11 1.81 -16.61 10.04
C GLU A 11 3.11 -17.21 10.58
N THR A 12 4.02 -16.35 11.04
CA THR A 12 5.30 -16.73 11.61
C THR A 12 5.73 -15.75 12.69
N LYS A 13 6.65 -16.18 13.56
CA LYS A 13 7.32 -15.32 14.55
C LYS A 13 8.84 -15.25 14.32
N ASP A 14 9.38 -16.07 13.43
CA ASP A 14 10.82 -16.31 13.28
C ASP A 14 11.28 -16.46 11.82
N PHE A 15 10.37 -16.36 10.85
CA PHE A 15 10.63 -16.59 9.42
C PHE A 15 11.19 -17.98 9.07
N SER A 16 11.12 -18.94 9.99
CA SER A 16 11.58 -20.32 9.82
C SER A 16 10.42 -21.31 9.90
N HIS A 17 9.45 -21.05 10.78
CA HIS A 17 8.25 -21.88 10.95
C HIS A 17 7.01 -21.09 10.56
N PHE A 18 6.17 -21.69 9.72
CA PHE A 18 4.98 -21.04 9.18
C PHE A 18 3.74 -21.88 9.49
N SER A 19 2.71 -21.22 10.01
CA SER A 19 1.35 -21.75 10.04
C SER A 19 0.61 -21.25 8.81
N VAL A 20 -0.16 -22.13 8.16
CA VAL A 20 -0.91 -21.81 6.95
C VAL A 20 -2.40 -21.92 7.28
N SER A 21 -3.14 -20.83 7.04
CA SER A 21 -4.58 -20.75 7.25
C SER A 21 -5.26 -20.25 6.00
N THR A 22 -6.39 -20.83 5.63
CA THR A 22 -7.21 -20.33 4.50
C THR A 22 -8.05 -19.15 4.97
N LEU A 23 -8.08 -18.08 4.18
CA LEU A 23 -9.04 -16.99 4.40
C LEU A 23 -10.39 -17.37 3.78
N ASN A 24 -11.46 -17.13 4.53
CA ASN A 24 -12.83 -17.49 4.16
C ASN A 24 -13.74 -16.26 4.11
N GLY A 25 -14.84 -16.38 3.38
CA GLY A 25 -15.88 -15.35 3.31
C GLY A 25 -16.06 -14.78 1.91
N ALA A 26 -17.13 -14.00 1.72
CA ALA A 26 -17.54 -13.50 0.41
C ALA A 26 -16.50 -12.55 -0.22
N GLU A 27 -15.71 -11.85 0.60
CA GLU A 27 -14.85 -10.75 0.15
C GLU A 27 -13.35 -11.10 0.08
N VAL A 28 -13.02 -12.39 0.12
CA VAL A 28 -11.65 -12.90 -0.01
C VAL A 28 -11.54 -13.90 -1.17
N GLN A 29 -11.70 -13.39 -2.40
CA GLN A 29 -11.68 -14.23 -3.60
C GLN A 29 -10.48 -13.96 -4.52
N ASN A 30 -9.77 -12.84 -4.32
CA ASN A 30 -8.72 -12.38 -5.21
C ASN A 30 -7.51 -11.81 -4.44
N LYS A 31 -6.58 -11.19 -5.17
CA LYS A 31 -5.37 -10.54 -4.67
C LYS A 31 -5.63 -9.11 -4.17
N GLY A 32 -4.58 -8.48 -3.65
CA GLY A 32 -4.60 -7.07 -3.23
C GLY A 32 -5.15 -6.88 -1.82
N MET A 33 -4.95 -7.86 -0.96
CA MET A 33 -5.28 -7.79 0.47
C MET A 33 -4.07 -7.28 1.25
N ALA A 34 -4.29 -6.27 2.08
CA ALA A 34 -3.29 -5.66 2.94
C ALA A 34 -3.86 -5.49 4.34
N LEU A 35 -3.48 -6.39 5.24
CA LEU A 35 -3.89 -6.35 6.64
C LEU A 35 -3.26 -5.14 7.33
N PHE A 36 -4.01 -4.45 8.18
CA PHE A 36 -3.46 -3.41 9.05
C PHE A 36 -2.59 -4.05 10.14
N PRO A 37 -1.53 -3.36 10.62
CA PRO A 37 -0.56 -3.93 11.56
C PRO A 37 -1.12 -4.13 12.97
N ARG A 38 -2.30 -3.57 13.26
CA ARG A 38 -3.04 -3.79 14.51
C ARG A 38 -4.54 -3.72 14.28
N LYS A 39 -5.29 -4.15 15.30
CA LYS A 39 -6.73 -3.93 15.35
C LYS A 39 -7.06 -2.44 15.43
N ILE A 40 -8.18 -2.05 14.82
CA ILE A 40 -8.75 -0.70 14.83
C ILE A 40 -10.12 -0.81 15.49
N ASN A 41 -10.33 -0.07 16.58
CA ASN A 41 -11.56 -0.12 17.38
C ASN A 41 -11.97 -1.55 17.77
N GLY A 42 -10.98 -2.39 18.12
CA GLY A 42 -11.18 -3.77 18.54
C GLY A 42 -11.33 -4.81 17.42
N LYS A 43 -11.37 -4.39 16.15
CA LYS A 43 -11.56 -5.25 14.98
C LYS A 43 -10.29 -5.39 14.14
N TYR A 44 -10.12 -6.53 13.50
CA TYR A 44 -9.16 -6.64 12.40
C TYR A 44 -9.62 -5.75 11.24
N ALA A 45 -8.67 -5.10 10.58
CA ALA A 45 -8.93 -4.27 9.41
C ALA A 45 -8.01 -4.69 8.27
N MET A 46 -8.52 -4.61 7.04
CA MET A 46 -7.78 -4.98 5.84
C MET A 46 -8.19 -4.09 4.67
N LEU A 47 -7.21 -3.57 3.92
CA LEU A 47 -7.48 -3.01 2.61
C LEU A 47 -7.60 -4.14 1.58
N SER A 48 -8.52 -4.02 0.64
CA SER A 48 -8.71 -5.01 -0.42
C SER A 48 -8.99 -4.37 -1.78
N ARG A 49 -8.84 -5.17 -2.83
CA ARG A 49 -9.17 -4.78 -4.21
C ARG A 49 -9.80 -5.95 -4.96
N GLN A 50 -11.00 -6.32 -4.54
CA GLN A 50 -11.67 -7.52 -5.03
C GLN A 50 -12.28 -7.35 -6.43
N ASP A 51 -12.62 -6.13 -6.83
CA ASP A 51 -13.24 -5.82 -8.13
C ASP A 51 -12.23 -5.61 -9.28
N GLY A 52 -10.94 -5.59 -8.97
CA GLY A 52 -9.90 -5.32 -9.95
C GLY A 52 -9.58 -3.85 -10.18
N GLU A 53 -10.27 -2.90 -9.54
CA GLU A 53 -10.15 -1.47 -9.85
C GLU A 53 -10.01 -0.56 -8.62
N ASN A 54 -10.80 -0.80 -7.58
CA ASN A 54 -10.97 0.14 -6.47
C ASN A 54 -10.35 -0.35 -5.16
N ILE A 55 -10.04 0.58 -4.25
CA ILE A 55 -9.62 0.22 -2.89
C ILE A 55 -10.85 0.18 -1.99
N TYR A 56 -10.97 -0.94 -1.28
CA TYR A 56 -11.96 -1.17 -0.26
C TYR A 56 -11.31 -1.35 1.11
N LEU A 57 -12.08 -1.06 2.16
CA LEU A 57 -11.78 -1.38 3.54
C LEU A 57 -12.69 -2.52 4.00
N MET A 58 -12.13 -3.45 4.75
CA MET A 58 -12.84 -4.57 5.35
C MET A 58 -12.56 -4.61 6.84
N TYR A 59 -13.57 -4.98 7.62
CA TYR A 59 -13.45 -5.23 9.04
C TYR A 59 -13.89 -6.65 9.37
N SER A 60 -13.26 -7.25 10.37
CA SER A 60 -13.69 -8.52 10.93
C SER A 60 -13.34 -8.66 12.42
N ASP A 61 -14.15 -9.43 13.13
CA ASP A 61 -13.85 -9.87 14.49
C ASP A 61 -12.94 -11.11 14.50
N ASP A 62 -12.82 -11.81 13.36
CA ASP A 62 -12.01 -13.01 13.15
C ASP A 62 -11.07 -12.81 11.94
N LEU A 63 -9.76 -12.99 12.16
CA LEU A 63 -8.73 -12.81 11.14
C LEU A 63 -8.92 -13.72 9.92
N TYR A 64 -9.60 -14.86 10.06
CA TYR A 64 -9.75 -15.86 9.00
C TYR A 64 -11.08 -15.76 8.24
N PHE A 65 -11.99 -14.86 8.63
CA PHE A 65 -13.32 -14.70 8.01
C PHE A 65 -13.62 -13.25 7.64
N TRP A 66 -13.87 -12.98 6.36
CA TRP A 66 -14.09 -11.61 5.83
C TRP A 66 -15.32 -11.58 4.92
N GLN A 67 -16.40 -10.96 5.39
CA GLN A 67 -17.73 -11.04 4.76
C GLN A 67 -18.19 -9.76 4.06
N SER A 68 -17.62 -8.61 4.43
CA SER A 68 -18.07 -7.31 3.94
C SER A 68 -16.90 -6.41 3.60
N LYS A 69 -17.13 -5.54 2.63
CA LYS A 69 -16.19 -4.50 2.22
C LYS A 69 -16.92 -3.17 2.01
N GLU A 70 -16.24 -2.09 2.27
CA GLU A 70 -16.69 -0.72 2.05
C GLU A 70 -15.75 -0.04 1.06
N LEU A 71 -16.29 0.66 0.07
CA LEU A 71 -15.48 1.37 -0.92
C LEU A 71 -14.90 2.64 -0.28
N ILE A 72 -13.57 2.80 -0.29
CA ILE A 72 -12.91 3.99 0.27
C ILE A 72 -12.22 4.85 -0.79
N ALA A 73 -11.83 4.27 -1.93
CA ALA A 73 -11.20 5.05 -3.01
C ALA A 73 -11.43 4.46 -4.40
N LYS A 74 -11.67 5.36 -5.35
CA LYS A 74 -11.70 5.08 -6.78
C LYS A 74 -10.49 5.70 -7.50
N PRO A 75 -10.08 5.21 -8.67
CA PRO A 75 -9.28 5.97 -9.64
C PRO A 75 -9.79 7.42 -9.78
N THR A 76 -8.89 8.41 -9.74
CA THR A 76 -9.29 9.83 -9.83
C THR A 76 -8.34 10.63 -10.71
N TYR A 77 -7.03 10.45 -10.55
CA TYR A 77 -6.00 11.13 -11.32
C TYR A 77 -5.59 10.37 -12.58
N HIS A 78 -4.96 11.07 -13.51
CA HIS A 78 -4.59 10.52 -14.81
C HIS A 78 -3.64 9.31 -14.72
N TRP A 79 -2.70 9.32 -13.77
CA TRP A 79 -1.72 8.24 -13.58
C TRP A 79 -2.30 6.95 -12.98
N GLU A 80 -3.53 6.99 -12.50
CA GLU A 80 -4.23 5.89 -11.82
C GLU A 80 -5.61 5.61 -12.43
N TYR A 81 -5.93 6.26 -13.55
CA TYR A 81 -7.26 6.33 -14.15
C TYR A 81 -7.92 4.98 -14.43
N VAL A 82 -7.11 3.94 -14.72
CA VAL A 82 -7.61 2.60 -15.08
C VAL A 82 -7.84 1.74 -13.85
N GLN A 83 -6.96 1.81 -12.86
CA GLN A 83 -6.95 0.87 -11.74
C GLN A 83 -6.09 1.41 -10.60
N LEU A 84 -6.55 1.20 -9.36
CA LEU A 84 -5.87 1.54 -8.13
C LEU A 84 -5.75 0.30 -7.22
N GLY A 85 -4.60 0.09 -6.59
CA GLY A 85 -4.44 -0.93 -5.56
C GLY A 85 -3.49 -0.52 -4.45
N ASN A 86 -3.57 -1.20 -3.31
CA ASN A 86 -2.57 -1.06 -2.26
C ASN A 86 -1.28 -1.82 -2.63
N CYS A 87 -0.16 -1.28 -2.17
CA CYS A 87 1.16 -1.89 -2.25
C CYS A 87 1.50 -2.65 -0.97
N GLY A 88 0.53 -3.16 -0.21
CA GLY A 88 0.78 -3.84 1.06
C GLY A 88 0.24 -3.11 2.29
N SER A 89 0.67 -3.56 3.47
CA SER A 89 0.15 -3.09 4.77
C SER A 89 0.24 -1.57 4.89
N PRO A 90 -0.83 -0.90 5.35
CA PRO A 90 -0.75 0.48 5.83
C PRO A 90 0.33 0.63 6.91
N ILE A 91 1.01 1.78 6.91
CA ILE A 91 2.03 2.16 7.87
C ILE A 91 1.40 3.16 8.85
N GLU A 92 1.47 2.86 10.15
CA GLU A 92 0.95 3.75 11.18
C GLU A 92 1.86 4.97 11.34
N THR A 93 1.28 6.18 11.34
CA THR A 93 1.99 7.44 11.61
C THR A 93 1.12 8.33 12.50
N GLU A 94 1.73 9.36 13.11
CA GLU A 94 0.99 10.35 13.88
C GLU A 94 -0.02 11.15 13.03
N ALA A 95 0.19 11.23 11.72
CA ALA A 95 -0.68 11.94 10.80
C ALA A 95 -1.85 11.09 10.29
N GLY A 96 -1.84 9.77 10.51
CA GLY A 96 -2.78 8.82 9.93
C GLY A 96 -2.13 7.54 9.44
N TRP A 97 -2.90 6.72 8.74
CA TRP A 97 -2.39 5.53 8.06
C TRP A 97 -1.83 5.91 6.69
N LEU A 98 -0.51 5.84 6.53
CA LEU A 98 0.14 6.00 5.24
C LEU A 98 -0.02 4.71 4.44
N VAL A 99 -0.61 4.80 3.26
CA VAL A 99 -0.83 3.67 2.36
C VAL A 99 -0.10 3.93 1.06
N LEU A 100 0.90 3.11 0.76
CA LEU A 100 1.48 3.07 -0.57
C LEU A 100 0.49 2.42 -1.54
N THR A 101 0.31 3.04 -2.69
CA THR A 101 -0.63 2.57 -3.72
C THR A 101 0.04 2.48 -5.07
N HIS A 102 -0.36 1.52 -5.89
CA HIS A 102 -0.06 1.55 -7.30
C HIS A 102 -1.29 1.97 -8.10
N GLY A 103 -1.05 2.83 -9.08
CA GLY A 103 -2.02 3.30 -10.05
C GLY A 103 -1.66 2.83 -11.45
N VAL A 104 -2.67 2.56 -12.28
CA VAL A 104 -2.51 2.24 -13.70
C VAL A 104 -3.09 3.37 -14.52
N GLY A 105 -2.24 4.06 -15.27
CA GLY A 105 -2.63 5.12 -16.19
C GLY A 105 -2.81 4.64 -17.63
N PRO A 106 -2.94 5.56 -18.59
CA PRO A 106 -2.95 5.23 -20.02
C PRO A 106 -1.75 4.41 -20.45
N MET A 107 -1.93 3.61 -21.51
CA MET A 107 -0.90 2.68 -22.02
C MET A 107 -0.42 1.66 -20.97
N ARG A 108 -1.23 1.41 -19.92
CA ARG A 108 -0.92 0.52 -18.80
C ARG A 108 0.37 0.89 -18.06
N LYS A 109 0.67 2.19 -17.95
CA LYS A 109 1.80 2.66 -17.11
C LYS A 109 1.44 2.45 -15.65
N TYR A 110 2.20 1.60 -14.94
CA TYR A 110 2.07 1.44 -13.49
C TYR A 110 2.99 2.43 -12.80
N ALA A 111 2.45 3.16 -11.84
CA ALA A 111 3.19 4.11 -11.02
C ALA A 111 2.80 3.93 -9.55
N ILE A 112 3.68 4.35 -8.64
CA ILE A 112 3.45 4.31 -7.19
C ILE A 112 3.10 5.72 -6.71
N GLY A 113 2.07 5.82 -5.90
CA GLY A 113 1.69 7.02 -5.15
C GLY A 113 1.39 6.68 -3.70
N ALA A 114 0.80 7.62 -2.98
CA ALA A 114 0.45 7.42 -1.57
C ALA A 114 -0.88 8.05 -1.18
N PHE A 115 -1.51 7.44 -0.18
CA PHE A 115 -2.71 7.90 0.48
C PHE A 115 -2.43 8.08 1.96
N LEU A 116 -3.19 8.97 2.58
CA LEU A 116 -3.26 9.10 4.02
C LEU A 116 -4.72 8.87 4.43
N LEU A 117 -4.96 7.87 5.27
CA LEU A 117 -6.27 7.58 5.86
C LEU A 117 -6.30 8.08 7.31
N ASP A 118 -7.48 8.46 7.82
CA ASP A 118 -7.61 8.89 9.22
C ASP A 118 -7.23 7.76 10.18
N LEU A 119 -6.51 8.10 11.26
CA LEU A 119 -5.94 7.13 12.20
C LEU A 119 -7.02 6.32 12.96
N ASN A 120 -8.15 6.97 13.27
CA ASN A 120 -9.24 6.40 14.06
C ASN A 120 -10.33 5.80 13.18
N ASP A 121 -10.56 6.39 12.01
CA ASP A 121 -11.50 5.91 11.02
C ASP A 121 -10.86 5.81 9.62
N PRO A 122 -10.21 4.67 9.29
CA PRO A 122 -9.54 4.49 8.00
C PRO A 122 -10.50 4.43 6.80
N ALA A 123 -11.83 4.52 7.01
CA ALA A 123 -12.76 4.74 5.89
C ALA A 123 -12.62 6.15 5.29
N VAL A 124 -12.04 7.09 6.04
CA VAL A 124 -11.85 8.48 5.62
C VAL A 124 -10.47 8.66 4.99
N VAL A 125 -10.44 8.92 3.68
CA VAL A 125 -9.23 9.37 2.96
C VAL A 125 -9.01 10.85 3.26
N ILE A 126 -7.95 11.18 4.00
CA ILE A 126 -7.59 12.55 4.40
C ILE A 126 -6.49 13.16 3.53
N GLY A 127 -5.80 12.36 2.71
CA GLY A 127 -4.78 12.81 1.78
C GLY A 127 -4.53 11.81 0.65
N ARG A 128 -4.12 12.29 -0.53
CA ARG A 128 -3.72 11.47 -1.69
C ARG A 128 -2.79 12.25 -2.58
N THR A 129 -1.72 11.62 -3.08
CA THR A 129 -0.80 12.26 -4.03
C THR A 129 -1.50 12.53 -5.36
N LYS A 130 -1.34 13.75 -5.89
CA LYS A 130 -1.91 14.14 -7.20
C LYS A 130 -1.07 13.62 -8.36
N GLU A 131 0.23 13.56 -8.14
CA GLU A 131 1.23 12.98 -9.03
C GLU A 131 1.83 11.72 -8.38
N PRO A 132 2.41 10.79 -9.17
CA PRO A 132 3.05 9.61 -8.62
C PRO A 132 4.36 9.97 -7.89
N LEU A 133 4.64 9.27 -6.79
CA LEU A 133 5.94 9.29 -6.10
C LEU A 133 7.03 8.62 -6.94
N LEU A 134 6.67 7.55 -7.65
CA LEU A 134 7.58 6.84 -8.54
C LEU A 134 6.86 6.46 -9.82
N SER A 135 7.50 6.74 -10.95
CA SER A 135 7.05 6.36 -12.28
C SER A 135 8.21 5.72 -13.04
N PRO A 136 7.93 4.76 -13.95
CA PRO A 136 8.96 4.17 -14.79
C PRO A 136 9.70 5.23 -15.60
N ASP A 137 11.02 5.30 -15.41
CA ASP A 137 11.93 6.11 -16.23
C ASP A 137 12.17 5.43 -17.60
N GLU A 138 12.72 6.15 -18.58
CA GLU A 138 13.00 5.66 -19.94
C GLU A 138 13.85 4.39 -19.96
N ASN A 139 14.79 4.24 -19.02
CA ASN A 139 15.63 3.04 -18.86
C ASN A 139 14.91 1.86 -18.17
N GLU A 140 13.84 2.13 -17.42
CA GLU A 140 13.04 1.12 -16.72
C GLU A 140 11.89 0.59 -17.60
N ARG A 141 11.73 1.12 -18.83
CA ARG A 141 10.72 0.69 -19.80
C ARG A 141 11.08 -0.60 -20.53
N GLU A 142 12.33 -1.04 -20.50
CA GLU A 142 12.74 -2.28 -21.17
C GLU A 142 12.67 -3.48 -20.21
N GLY A 143 11.85 -4.49 -20.55
CA GLY A 143 11.69 -5.73 -19.79
C GLY A 143 10.46 -6.54 -20.20
N TYR A 144 10.13 -7.61 -19.45
CA TYR A 144 9.05 -8.53 -19.82
C TYR A 144 7.66 -7.87 -19.80
N VAL A 145 7.45 -6.91 -18.89
CA VAL A 145 6.30 -6.00 -18.87
C VAL A 145 6.79 -4.55 -18.85
N PRO A 146 6.83 -3.85 -19.99
CA PRO A 146 7.36 -2.49 -20.06
C PRO A 146 6.46 -1.50 -19.30
N ASN A 147 7.05 -0.42 -18.77
CA ASN A 147 6.36 0.67 -18.05
C ASN A 147 5.76 0.26 -16.70
N VAL A 148 6.42 -0.63 -15.95
CA VAL A 148 5.93 -1.10 -14.64
C VAL A 148 6.94 -0.85 -13.53
N VAL A 149 6.53 -0.05 -12.54
CA VAL A 149 7.07 -0.10 -11.18
C VAL A 149 5.98 -0.59 -10.24
N TYR A 150 6.33 -1.54 -9.37
CA TYR A 150 5.38 -2.14 -8.43
C TYR A 150 6.04 -2.39 -7.08
N SER A 151 5.33 -2.13 -5.99
CA SER A 151 5.81 -2.39 -4.64
C SER A 151 4.81 -3.26 -3.86
N CYS A 152 5.35 -4.01 -2.91
CA CYS A 152 4.60 -4.83 -1.95
C CYS A 152 4.80 -4.39 -0.49
N GLY A 153 5.43 -3.24 -0.27
CA GLY A 153 5.42 -2.57 1.03
C GLY A 153 6.36 -1.38 1.09
N GLY A 154 6.39 -0.71 2.23
CA GLY A 154 7.37 0.30 2.55
C GLY A 154 7.77 0.19 4.02
N LEU A 155 8.90 0.77 4.36
CA LEU A 155 9.39 0.84 5.74
C LEU A 155 9.85 2.27 6.03
N ILE A 156 9.44 2.81 7.18
CA ILE A 156 9.99 4.06 7.70
C ILE A 156 11.23 3.72 8.53
N ASN A 157 12.35 4.37 8.23
CA ASN A 157 13.58 4.27 9.00
C ASN A 157 14.19 5.68 9.19
N GLY A 158 14.08 6.22 10.40
CA GLY A 158 14.34 7.63 10.65
C GLY A 158 13.40 8.50 9.81
N ASP A 159 13.97 9.49 9.12
CA ASP A 159 13.20 10.45 8.31
C ASP A 159 12.93 9.95 6.88
N GLN A 160 13.22 8.69 6.59
CA GLN A 160 13.12 8.12 5.25
C GLN A 160 12.03 7.06 5.19
N LEU A 161 11.10 7.24 4.25
CA LEU A 161 10.28 6.17 3.72
C LEU A 161 11.09 5.43 2.65
N ILE A 162 11.45 4.19 2.94
CA ILE A 162 12.12 3.27 2.02
C ILE A 162 11.05 2.48 1.27
N ILE A 163 11.07 2.54 -0.05
CA ILE A 163 10.12 1.88 -0.95
C ILE A 163 10.91 0.85 -1.79
N PRO A 164 10.95 -0.43 -1.38
CA PRO A 164 11.38 -1.51 -2.26
C PRO A 164 10.40 -1.63 -3.43
N TYR A 165 10.90 -1.64 -4.65
CA TYR A 165 10.06 -1.78 -5.84
C TYR A 165 10.70 -2.70 -6.87
N ALA A 166 9.85 -3.45 -7.57
CA ALA A 166 10.23 -4.23 -8.73
C ALA A 166 10.04 -3.41 -10.01
N MET A 167 10.94 -3.61 -10.96
CA MET A 167 10.92 -3.00 -12.29
C MET A 167 10.76 -4.08 -13.34
N SER A 168 9.72 -3.94 -14.17
CA SER A 168 9.48 -4.77 -15.36
C SER A 168 9.54 -6.29 -15.12
N ASP A 169 9.11 -6.73 -13.94
CA ASP A 169 9.13 -8.12 -13.45
C ASP A 169 10.51 -8.82 -13.53
N HIS A 170 11.60 -8.05 -13.57
CA HIS A 170 12.95 -8.56 -13.82
C HIS A 170 13.96 -8.21 -12.72
N ALA A 171 13.87 -7.00 -12.16
CA ALA A 171 14.81 -6.50 -11.17
C ALA A 171 14.09 -5.84 -10.00
N SER A 172 14.79 -5.62 -8.89
CA SER A 172 14.30 -4.84 -7.75
C SER A 172 15.32 -3.79 -7.33
N SER A 173 14.83 -2.65 -6.86
CA SER A 173 15.60 -1.54 -6.33
C SER A 173 14.85 -0.89 -5.16
N PHE A 174 15.39 0.20 -4.63
CA PHE A 174 14.78 0.99 -3.57
C PHE A 174 14.73 2.45 -3.98
N ALA A 175 13.59 3.09 -3.71
CA ALA A 175 13.45 4.53 -3.71
C ALA A 175 13.34 5.01 -2.26
N THR A 176 13.78 6.23 -1.99
CA THR A 176 13.66 6.86 -0.66
C THR A 176 12.95 8.19 -0.80
N VAL A 177 12.01 8.46 0.10
CA VAL A 177 11.25 9.71 0.18
C VAL A 177 11.36 10.25 1.60
N ASN A 178 11.58 11.55 1.76
CA ASN A 178 11.51 12.16 3.09
C ASN A 178 10.08 12.04 3.63
N ILE A 179 9.92 11.36 4.77
CA ILE A 179 8.59 11.06 5.32
C ILE A 179 7.85 12.32 5.76
N HIS A 180 8.56 13.33 6.26
CA HIS A 180 7.95 14.55 6.76
C HIS A 180 7.39 15.41 5.63
N GLU A 181 8.14 15.52 4.53
CA GLU A 181 7.69 16.21 3.33
C GLU A 181 6.45 15.53 2.74
N LEU A 182 6.47 14.20 2.63
CA LEU A 182 5.33 13.43 2.12
C LEU A 182 4.07 13.60 2.99
N LEU A 183 4.20 13.48 4.31
CA LEU A 183 3.06 13.64 5.21
C LEU A 183 2.55 15.09 5.24
N ALA A 184 3.43 16.08 5.08
CA ALA A 184 3.04 17.47 4.95
C ALA A 184 2.24 17.72 3.66
N GLU A 185 2.68 17.16 2.53
CA GLU A 185 1.95 17.23 1.25
C GLU A 185 0.57 16.57 1.37
N LEU A 186 0.50 15.36 1.92
CA LEU A 186 -0.74 14.59 2.02
C LEU A 186 -1.75 15.21 2.97
N SER A 187 -1.30 15.72 4.13
CA SER A 187 -2.20 16.28 5.15
C SER A 187 -2.59 17.75 4.89
N GLY A 188 -1.89 18.42 3.97
CA GLY A 188 -2.02 19.87 3.75
C GLY A 188 -1.59 20.72 4.95
N LYS A 189 -0.88 20.13 5.92
CA LYS A 189 -0.39 20.78 7.14
C LYS A 189 1.14 20.76 7.14
N PRO A 190 1.81 21.82 7.57
CA PRO A 190 3.26 21.76 7.81
C PRO A 190 3.55 20.69 8.89
N GLN A 191 4.38 19.71 8.59
CA GLN A 191 4.97 18.85 9.63
C GLN A 191 6.21 19.52 10.19
N ALA A 192 6.43 19.41 11.50
CA ALA A 192 7.67 19.84 12.11
C ALA A 192 8.81 18.98 11.54
N VAL A 193 9.73 19.61 10.82
CA VAL A 193 10.97 18.95 10.39
C VAL A 193 11.78 18.67 11.66
N ALA A 194 12.05 17.41 11.96
CA ALA A 194 12.95 17.06 13.05
C ALA A 194 14.31 17.72 12.77
N ALA A 195 14.90 18.34 13.79
CA ALA A 195 16.25 18.90 13.66
C ALA A 195 17.21 17.78 13.23
N PRO A 196 18.14 18.03 12.29
CA PRO A 196 19.08 17.02 11.87
C PRO A 196 19.79 16.44 13.08
N ALA A 197 19.92 15.11 13.12
CA ALA A 197 20.67 14.43 14.16
C ALA A 197 22.07 15.07 14.26
N PRO A 198 22.56 15.37 15.48
CA PRO A 198 23.87 15.98 15.64
C PRO A 198 24.91 15.09 14.96
N GLU A 199 25.77 15.71 14.15
CA GLU A 199 26.93 15.03 13.56
C GLU A 199 27.68 14.30 14.68
N VAL A 200 27.84 12.99 14.52
CA VAL A 200 28.73 12.20 15.35
C VAL A 200 30.14 12.68 15.00
N ALA A 201 30.69 13.57 15.82
CA ALA A 201 32.11 13.91 15.76
C ALA A 201 32.91 12.62 15.94
N GLY A 202 33.90 12.43 15.06
CA GLY A 202 34.65 11.18 14.84
C GLY A 202 35.48 10.66 16.01
#